data_AF-A0AAV5XZG0-F1
#
_entry.id   AF-A0AAV5XZG0-F1
#
_cell.length_a   1.000
_cell.length_b   1.000
_cell.length_c   1.000
_cell.angle_alpha   90.00
_cell.angle_beta   90.00
_cell.angle_gamma   90.00
#
_symmetry.space_group_name_H-M   'P 1'
#
loop_
_entity.id
_entity.type
_entity.pdbx_description
1 polymer ?
#
loop_
_entity_poly.entity_id
_entity_poly.type
_entity_poly.pdbx_seq_one_letter_code
_entity_poly.pdbx_strand_id
1 'polypeptide(L)'
;MGPIDVHAHYIPPGFLEAVQREPARYGVGLERASDGRLRFFFPDQGLRWFPYDTITHLPTALRYLVDLVGVERIVLGSDAPFDIRDPAPVESVRKAGLGEASARAILDTNPARLFALAPRQ
;
A
#
# COMPACT_ATOMS: atom_id res chain seq x y z
N MET A 1 11.76 27.69 -12.46
CA MET A 1 11.32 27.10 -11.17
C MET A 1 10.99 25.65 -11.46
N GLY A 2 11.71 24.70 -10.84
CA GLY A 2 11.51 23.27 -11.10
C GLY A 2 10.22 22.73 -10.46
N PRO A 3 9.76 21.53 -10.84
CA PRO A 3 8.63 20.89 -10.18
C PRO A 3 8.97 20.55 -8.73
N ILE A 4 7.98 20.76 -7.83
CA ILE A 4 8.02 20.30 -6.44
C ILE A 4 6.97 19.20 -6.32
N ASP A 5 7.41 17.98 -6.03
CA ASP A 5 6.55 16.85 -5.72
C ASP A 5 6.31 16.78 -4.19
N VAL A 6 5.06 16.62 -3.76
CA VAL A 6 4.68 16.60 -2.35
C VAL A 6 3.89 15.34 -2.08
N HIS A 7 4.42 14.48 -1.22
CA HIS A 7 3.71 13.34 -0.65
C HIS A 7 3.01 13.74 0.65
N ALA A 8 1.69 13.53 0.73
CA ALA A 8 0.90 13.81 1.93
C ALA A 8 0.05 12.61 2.33
N HIS A 9 0.04 12.27 3.62
CA HIS A 9 -0.88 11.29 4.18
C HIS A 9 -2.06 12.02 4.82
N TYR A 10 -3.28 11.74 4.34
CA TYR A 10 -4.49 12.14 5.05
C TYR A 10 -4.88 11.04 6.03
N ILE A 11 -4.91 11.39 7.33
CA ILE A 11 -5.32 10.48 8.39
C ILE A 11 -6.68 10.94 8.93
N PRO A 12 -7.77 10.17 8.74
CA PRO A 12 -9.09 10.57 9.22
C PRO A 12 -9.11 10.77 10.75
N PRO A 13 -9.84 11.77 11.29
CA PRO A 13 -9.94 12.00 12.73
C PRO A 13 -10.41 10.75 13.51
N GLY A 14 -11.41 10.03 12.99
CA GLY A 14 -11.89 8.79 13.62
C GLY A 14 -10.84 7.68 13.69
N PHE A 15 -9.90 7.64 12.73
CA PHE A 15 -8.76 6.73 12.81
C PHE A 15 -7.78 7.17 13.90
N LEU A 16 -7.49 8.47 14.02
CA LEU A 16 -6.63 9.00 15.09
C LEU A 16 -7.20 8.70 16.48
N GLU A 17 -8.51 8.83 16.66
CA GLU A 17 -9.20 8.50 17.90
C GLU A 17 -9.13 6.99 18.19
N ALA A 18 -9.38 6.15 17.19
CA ALA A 18 -9.32 4.70 17.33
C ALA A 18 -7.90 4.21 17.70
N VAL A 19 -6.88 4.74 17.02
CA VAL A 19 -5.47 4.41 17.29
C VAL A 19 -5.02 4.94 18.65
N GLN A 20 -5.51 6.09 19.10
CA GLN A 20 -5.24 6.58 20.46
C GLN A 20 -5.84 5.67 21.54
N ARG A 21 -6.99 5.06 21.27
CA ARG A 21 -7.67 4.16 22.23
C ARG A 21 -7.00 2.79 22.32
N GLU A 22 -6.67 2.19 21.18
CA GLU A 22 -6.14 0.81 21.10
C GLU A 22 -4.98 0.72 20.09
N PRO A 23 -3.83 1.37 20.34
CA PRO A 23 -2.74 1.47 19.35
C PRO A 23 -2.19 0.11 18.91
N ALA A 24 -2.05 -0.84 19.86
CA ALA A 24 -1.58 -2.20 19.60
C ALA A 24 -2.53 -3.00 18.68
N ARG A 25 -3.84 -2.74 18.74
CA ARG A 25 -4.82 -3.37 17.83
C ARG A 25 -4.57 -3.00 16.37
N TYR A 26 -3.92 -1.87 16.14
CA TYR A 26 -3.58 -1.35 14.82
C TYR A 26 -2.09 -1.49 14.48
N GLY A 27 -1.30 -2.20 15.30
CA GLY A 27 0.14 -2.38 15.09
C GLY A 27 0.90 -1.05 15.08
N VAL A 28 0.34 -0.03 15.73
CA VAL A 28 0.88 1.31 15.78
C VAL A 28 1.40 1.55 17.18
N GLY A 29 2.63 2.00 17.29
CA GLY A 29 3.14 2.69 18.45
C GLY A 29 2.79 4.17 18.38
N LEU A 30 2.33 4.72 19.50
CA LEU A 30 1.96 6.12 19.62
C LEU A 30 2.74 6.76 20.77
N GLU A 31 3.43 7.85 20.46
CA GLU A 31 4.11 8.69 21.45
C GLU A 31 3.62 10.13 21.32
N ARG A 32 3.32 10.79 22.45
CA ARG A 32 3.10 12.23 22.47
C ARG A 32 4.41 12.94 22.74
N ALA A 33 4.89 13.73 21.78
CA ALA A 33 6.07 14.57 21.94
C ALA A 33 5.79 15.71 22.94
N SER A 34 6.84 16.25 23.55
CA SER A 34 6.76 17.33 24.56
C SER A 34 6.07 18.60 24.03
N ASP A 35 6.56 19.10 22.90
CA ASP A 35 5.82 19.21 21.65
C ASP A 35 4.30 19.49 21.55
N GLY A 36 3.51 18.54 22.06
CA GLY A 36 2.10 18.38 21.72
C GLY A 36 1.84 17.53 20.46
N ARG A 37 2.82 17.34 19.56
CA ARG A 37 2.65 16.48 18.36
C ARG A 37 2.52 15.00 18.73
N LEU A 38 1.76 14.28 17.91
CA LEU A 38 1.69 12.82 17.97
C LEU A 38 2.71 12.20 17.00
N ARG A 39 3.50 11.27 17.49
CA ARG A 39 4.43 10.45 16.71
C ARG A 39 3.84 9.06 16.56
N PHE A 40 3.67 8.65 15.31
CA PHE A 40 3.29 7.30 14.94
C PHE A 40 4.57 6.55 14.58
N PHE A 41 4.75 5.37 15.15
CA PHE A 41 5.78 4.42 14.74
C PHE A 41 5.13 3.06 14.58
N PHE A 42 5.74 2.16 13.81
CA PHE A 42 5.18 0.84 13.59
C PHE A 42 6.18 -0.21 14.05
N PRO A 43 6.11 -0.61 15.35
CA PRO A 43 7.01 -1.61 15.90
C PRO A 43 6.70 -2.97 15.25
N ASP A 44 7.72 -3.64 14.72
CA ASP A 44 7.71 -4.96 14.06
C ASP A 44 6.77 -5.11 12.85
N GLN A 45 7.36 -5.33 11.67
CA GLN A 45 6.65 -5.62 10.41
C GLN A 45 5.51 -4.63 10.09
N GLY A 46 5.59 -3.38 10.57
CA GLY A 46 4.57 -2.34 10.36
C GLY A 46 4.12 -2.12 8.92
N LEU A 47 5.03 -2.34 7.97
CA LEU A 47 4.75 -2.28 6.55
C LEU A 47 3.70 -3.33 6.13
N ARG A 48 3.57 -4.43 6.88
CA ARG A 48 2.52 -5.43 6.71
C ARG A 48 1.15 -4.97 7.21
N TRP A 49 0.92 -3.70 7.51
CA TRP A 49 -0.43 -3.23 7.82
C TRP A 49 -1.13 -2.61 6.62
N PHE A 50 -0.36 -2.15 5.64
CA PHE A 50 -0.88 -1.36 4.55
C PHE A 50 -1.01 -2.21 3.28
N PRO A 51 -2.10 -2.05 2.51
CA PRO A 51 -2.07 -2.44 1.11
C PRO A 51 -1.16 -1.46 0.35
N TYR A 52 -0.44 -1.98 -0.63
CA TYR A 52 0.39 -1.20 -1.56
C TYR A 52 -0.06 -1.49 -2.97
N ASP A 53 0.06 -0.51 -3.85
CA ASP A 53 -0.23 -0.71 -5.26
C ASP A 53 1.02 -1.14 -6.07
N THR A 54 0.82 -1.34 -7.37
CA THR A 54 1.84 -1.79 -8.32
C THR A 54 2.57 -0.65 -9.04
N ILE A 55 2.30 0.62 -8.72
CA ILE A 55 2.81 1.79 -9.44
C ILE A 55 4.25 2.08 -8.99
N THR A 56 5.16 1.21 -9.43
CA THR A 56 6.60 1.28 -9.13
C THR A 56 7.44 1.61 -10.36
N HIS A 57 6.82 1.57 -11.55
CA HIS A 57 7.40 1.76 -12.88
C HIS A 57 8.61 0.87 -13.24
N LEU A 58 9.02 -0.04 -12.36
CA LEU A 58 10.17 -0.91 -12.54
C LEU A 58 9.87 -2.32 -11.98
N PRO A 59 10.00 -3.39 -12.78
CA PRO A 59 9.77 -4.76 -12.33
C PRO A 59 10.61 -5.19 -11.12
N THR A 60 11.85 -4.68 -11.01
CA THR A 60 12.74 -4.93 -9.86
C THR A 60 12.24 -4.27 -8.59
N ALA A 61 11.68 -3.07 -8.68
CA ALA A 61 11.11 -2.37 -7.53
C ALA A 61 9.85 -3.07 -7.03
N LEU A 62 8.98 -3.55 -7.94
CA LEU A 62 7.81 -4.34 -7.55
C LEU A 62 8.20 -5.67 -6.87
N ARG A 63 9.21 -6.38 -7.37
CA ARG A 63 9.73 -7.59 -6.70
C ARG A 63 10.25 -7.29 -5.31
N TYR A 64 11.08 -6.26 -5.18
CA TYR A 64 11.60 -5.83 -3.88
C TYR A 64 10.48 -5.50 -2.88
N LEU A 65 9.45 -4.79 -3.34
CA LEU A 65 8.29 -4.48 -2.50
C LEU A 65 7.58 -5.77 -2.05
N VAL A 66 7.35 -6.72 -2.97
CA VAL A 66 6.74 -8.03 -2.63
C VAL A 66 7.59 -8.79 -1.60
N ASP A 67 8.92 -8.83 -1.77
CA ASP A 67 9.82 -9.48 -0.81
C ASP A 67 9.77 -8.84 0.58
N LEU A 68 9.58 -7.51 0.61
CA LEU A 68 9.53 -6.73 1.85
C LEU A 68 8.21 -6.90 2.61
N VAL A 69 7.07 -6.85 1.91
CA VAL A 69 5.74 -6.75 2.56
C VAL A 69 4.83 -7.97 2.38
N GLY A 70 5.22 -8.90 1.52
CA GLY A 70 4.42 -10.07 1.13
C GLY A 70 3.42 -9.77 0.01
N VAL A 71 3.22 -10.75 -0.88
CA VAL A 71 2.33 -10.62 -2.04
C VAL A 71 0.88 -10.34 -1.65
N GLU A 72 0.44 -10.76 -0.46
CA GLU A 72 -0.92 -10.56 0.05
C GLU A 72 -1.28 -9.09 0.31
N ARG A 73 -0.29 -8.21 0.33
CA ARG A 73 -0.45 -6.76 0.51
C ARG A 73 -0.50 -5.98 -0.79
N ILE A 74 -0.19 -6.61 -1.92
CA ILE A 74 -0.06 -5.89 -3.18
C ILE A 74 -1.37 -5.96 -3.95
N VAL A 75 -1.86 -4.81 -4.40
CA VAL A 75 -3.06 -4.66 -5.23
C VAL A 75 -2.70 -3.97 -6.55
N LEU A 76 -3.42 -4.26 -7.63
CA LEU A 76 -3.20 -3.55 -8.89
C LEU A 76 -3.53 -2.05 -8.75
N GLY A 77 -2.61 -1.19 -9.16
CA GLY A 77 -2.82 0.25 -9.33
C GLY A 77 -2.38 0.70 -10.72
N SER A 78 -3.11 1.68 -11.28
CA SER A 78 -2.78 2.28 -12.58
C SER A 78 -2.43 3.76 -12.51
N ASP A 79 -2.97 4.49 -11.53
CA ASP A 79 -2.96 5.96 -11.47
C ASP A 79 -3.69 6.66 -12.63
N ALA A 80 -4.62 5.96 -13.30
CA ALA A 80 -5.48 6.58 -14.30
C ALA A 80 -6.43 7.61 -13.65
N PRO A 81 -6.71 8.76 -14.29
CA PRO A 81 -6.36 9.13 -15.66
C PRO A 81 -5.11 10.03 -15.81
N PHE A 82 -4.23 10.12 -14.81
CA PHE A 82 -3.09 11.04 -14.84
C PHE A 82 -2.05 10.65 -15.90
N ASP A 83 -1.18 11.59 -16.30
CA ASP A 83 -0.15 11.35 -17.32
C ASP A 83 1.00 10.47 -16.81
N ILE A 84 1.26 10.49 -15.51
CA ILE A 84 2.28 9.65 -14.85
C ILE A 84 1.84 8.20 -14.67
N ARG A 85 0.62 7.84 -15.10
CA ARG A 85 0.05 6.49 -14.94
C ARG A 85 0.92 5.39 -15.52
N ASP A 86 0.71 4.18 -15.03
CA ASP A 86 1.12 2.98 -15.75
C ASP A 86 0.17 2.73 -16.93
N PRO A 87 0.65 2.79 -18.19
CA PRO A 87 -0.20 2.56 -19.36
C PRO A 87 -0.59 1.09 -19.57
N ALA A 88 0.11 0.14 -18.93
CA ALA A 88 -0.11 -1.29 -19.09
C ALA A 88 0.06 -2.03 -17.74
N PRO A 89 -0.75 -1.72 -16.72
CA PRO A 89 -0.50 -2.14 -15.33
C PRO A 89 -0.53 -3.67 -15.15
N VAL A 90 -1.36 -4.39 -15.91
CA VAL A 90 -1.38 -5.86 -15.91
C VAL A 90 -0.07 -6.44 -16.43
N GLU A 91 0.49 -5.82 -17.47
CA GLU A 91 1.75 -6.27 -18.07
C GLU A 91 2.93 -5.96 -17.16
N SER A 92 2.92 -4.82 -16.46
CA SER A 92 3.93 -4.48 -15.45
C SER A 92 4.01 -5.52 -14.34
N VAL A 93 2.86 -6.02 -13.85
CA VAL A 93 2.81 -7.13 -12.88
C VAL A 93 3.41 -8.41 -13.46
N ARG A 94 3.09 -8.76 -14.70
CA ARG A 94 3.64 -9.97 -15.35
C ARG A 94 5.15 -9.87 -15.55
N LYS A 95 5.66 -8.71 -15.97
CA LYS A 95 7.10 -8.44 -16.14
C LYS A 95 7.89 -8.51 -14.83
N ALA A 96 7.21 -8.38 -13.68
CA ALA A 96 7.83 -8.61 -12.38
C ALA A 96 8.23 -10.07 -12.16
N GLY A 97 7.72 -11.03 -12.94
CA GLY A 97 8.20 -12.43 -12.91
C GLY A 97 7.95 -13.13 -11.57
N LEU A 98 6.89 -12.75 -10.86
CA LEU A 98 6.54 -13.26 -9.52
C LEU A 98 5.85 -14.64 -9.55
N GLY A 99 5.59 -15.18 -10.75
CA GLY A 99 4.81 -16.39 -10.98
C GLY A 99 3.29 -16.15 -11.07
N GLU A 100 2.58 -17.10 -11.68
CA GLU A 100 1.15 -16.98 -11.99
C GLU A 100 0.26 -16.86 -10.75
N ALA A 101 0.60 -17.57 -9.67
CA ALA A 101 -0.15 -17.50 -8.41
C ALA A 101 -0.07 -16.09 -7.80
N SER A 102 1.13 -15.51 -7.76
CA SER A 102 1.37 -14.15 -7.24
C SER A 102 0.71 -13.10 -8.12
N ALA A 103 0.83 -13.23 -9.45
CA ALA A 103 0.16 -12.32 -10.39
C ALA A 103 -1.37 -12.36 -10.19
N ARG A 104 -1.97 -13.55 -10.03
CA ARG A 104 -3.40 -13.68 -9.75
C ARG A 104 -3.78 -13.03 -8.41
N ALA A 105 -2.97 -13.20 -7.37
CA ALA A 105 -3.23 -12.56 -6.09
C ALA A 105 -3.30 -11.03 -6.23
N ILE A 106 -2.33 -10.44 -6.93
CA ILE A 106 -2.24 -8.99 -7.15
C ILE A 106 -3.40 -8.46 -8.01
N LEU A 107 -3.73 -9.17 -9.08
CA LEU A 107 -4.71 -8.72 -10.09
C LEU A 107 -6.16 -8.98 -9.69
N ASP A 108 -6.41 -9.89 -8.73
CA ASP A 108 -7.75 -10.38 -8.43
C ASP A 108 -8.01 -10.57 -6.93
N THR A 109 -7.31 -11.51 -6.31
CA THR A 109 -7.65 -11.96 -4.95
C THR A 109 -7.52 -10.85 -3.92
N ASN A 110 -6.44 -10.05 -3.99
CA ASN A 110 -6.18 -9.00 -3.03
C ASN A 110 -7.13 -7.79 -3.21
N PRO A 111 -7.33 -7.24 -4.44
CA PRO A 111 -8.34 -6.21 -4.65
C PRO A 111 -9.75 -6.65 -4.23
N ALA A 112 -10.16 -7.87 -4.57
CA ALA A 112 -11.48 -8.38 -4.19
C ALA A 112 -11.67 -8.42 -2.67
N ARG A 113 -10.65 -8.88 -1.94
CA ARG A 113 -10.65 -8.85 -0.48
C ARG A 113 -10.64 -7.44 0.10
N LEU A 114 -9.81 -6.54 -0.45
CA LEU A 114 -9.64 -5.18 0.07
C LEU A 114 -10.92 -4.34 -0.10
N PHE A 115 -11.56 -4.44 -1.25
CA PHE A 115 -12.74 -3.64 -1.59
C PHE A 115 -14.07 -4.39 -1.40
N ALA A 116 -14.03 -5.58 -0.80
CA ALA A 116 -15.20 -6.45 -0.60
C ALA A 116 -16.00 -6.67 -1.89
N LEU A 117 -15.31 -6.92 -3.01
CA LEU A 117 -15.94 -7.13 -4.32
C LEU A 117 -16.58 -8.53 -4.40
N ALA A 118 -17.67 -8.63 -5.16
CA ALA A 118 -18.25 -9.93 -5.49
C ALA A 118 -17.24 -10.80 -6.28
N PRO A 119 -17.30 -12.13 -6.16
CA PRO A 119 -16.49 -13.02 -6.98
C PRO A 119 -16.70 -12.73 -8.47
N ARG A 120 -15.61 -12.64 -9.23
CA ARG A 120 -15.70 -12.58 -10.70
C ARG A 120 -16.12 -13.97 -11.21
N GLN A 121 -17.15 -14.01 -12.04
CA GLN A 121 -17.61 -15.22 -12.75
C GLN A 121 -16.62 -15.62 -13.84
#